data_AF-A0A136KJ35-F1
#
_entry.id   AF-A0A136KJ35-F1
#
_cell.length_a   1.000
_cell.length_b   1.000
_cell.length_c   1.000
_cell.angle_alpha   90.00
_cell.angle_beta   90.00
_cell.angle_gamma   90.00
#
_symmetry.space_group_name_H-M   'P 1'
#
loop_
_entity.id
_entity.type
_entity.pdbx_description
1 polymer ?
#
loop_
_entity_poly.entity_id
_entity_poly.type
_entity_poly.pdbx_seq_one_letter_code
_entity_poly.pdbx_strand_id
1 'polypeptide(L)'
;MPVKERRTKILLLLFLLKDTSFDYVSLKPEYLVLFDLVINQKTKGSLSAMLKEGLIEKRDEENGSDDEGSQYRLTDKGFYRLCLDFPSFRYLKDEWDGIWRIISYEIPEKKNVTCVIVCDAKWRVGV
;
A
#
# COMPACT_ATOMS: atom_id res chain seq x y z
N MET A 1 -1.89 -16.61 3.17
CA MET A 1 -0.43 -16.37 3.31
C MET A 1 -0.21 -15.50 4.54
N PRO A 2 0.61 -15.91 5.52
CA PRO A 2 0.92 -15.06 6.67
C PRO A 2 1.83 -13.91 6.23
N VAL A 3 1.34 -12.67 6.33
CA VAL A 3 2.14 -11.46 6.07
C VAL A 3 3.16 -11.31 7.20
N LYS A 4 4.42 -11.66 6.91
CA LYS A 4 5.51 -11.60 7.91
C LYS A 4 6.07 -10.20 8.10
N GLU A 5 5.99 -9.37 7.06
CA GLU A 5 6.60 -8.04 7.07
C GLU A 5 5.72 -7.02 7.83
N ARG A 6 6.33 -6.36 8.82
CA ARG A 6 5.63 -5.39 9.68
C ARG A 6 5.18 -4.13 8.94
N ARG A 7 5.97 -3.64 7.99
CA ARG A 7 5.63 -2.47 7.17
C ARG A 7 4.35 -2.72 6.40
N THR A 8 4.30 -3.86 5.70
CA THR A 8 3.12 -4.31 4.97
C THR A 8 1.91 -4.46 5.89
N LYS A 9 2.07 -5.03 7.10
CA LYS A 9 0.98 -5.09 8.09
C LYS A 9 0.41 -3.71 8.45
N ILE A 10 1.25 -2.69 8.65
CA ILE A 10 0.79 -1.33 8.98
C ILE A 10 0.06 -0.69 7.79
N LEU A 11 0.59 -0.85 6.57
CA LEU A 11 -0.08 -0.35 5.36
C LEU A 11 -1.43 -1.05 5.13
N LEU A 12 -1.49 -2.35 5.37
CA LEU A 12 -2.69 -3.17 5.22
C LEU A 12 -3.73 -2.82 6.29
N LEU A 13 -3.31 -2.54 7.52
CA LEU A 13 -4.15 -1.99 8.59
C LEU A 13 -4.81 -0.66 8.17
N LEU A 14 -4.02 0.30 7.66
CA LEU A 14 -4.54 1.60 7.23
C LEU A 14 -5.49 1.45 6.04
N PHE A 15 -5.16 0.56 5.10
CA PHE A 15 -5.99 0.28 3.93
C PHE A 15 -7.32 -0.37 4.33
N LEU A 16 -7.33 -1.43 5.14
CA LEU A 16 -8.57 -2.13 5.50
C LEU A 16 -9.52 -1.32 6.39
N LEU A 17 -9.02 -0.34 7.15
CA LEU A 17 -9.87 0.50 8.00
C LEU A 17 -10.63 1.59 7.25
N LYS A 18 -10.09 2.08 6.13
CA LYS A 18 -10.66 3.21 5.36
C LYS A 18 -10.85 2.94 3.87
N ASP A 19 -10.51 1.74 3.43
CA ASP A 19 -10.67 1.21 2.08
C ASP A 19 -10.09 2.15 1.00
N THR A 20 -10.92 3.00 0.40
CA THR A 20 -10.56 3.87 -0.73
C THR A 20 -10.56 5.37 -0.42
N SER A 21 -11.05 5.80 0.75
CA SER A 21 -11.16 7.23 1.07
C SER A 21 -9.85 7.86 1.54
N PHE A 22 -8.85 7.03 1.89
CA PHE A 22 -7.56 7.48 2.44
C PHE A 22 -7.74 8.48 3.59
N ASP A 23 -8.74 8.31 4.45
CA ASP A 23 -8.92 9.22 5.58
C ASP A 23 -7.89 8.99 6.69
N TYR A 24 -7.76 9.99 7.57
CA TYR A 24 -6.96 9.88 8.79
C TYR A 24 -7.59 8.89 9.77
N VAL A 25 -6.74 8.04 10.37
CA VAL A 25 -7.12 6.96 11.29
C VAL A 25 -6.27 7.04 12.55
N SER A 26 -6.93 7.02 13.72
CA SER A 26 -6.25 6.84 15.01
C SER A 26 -5.93 5.35 15.23
N LEU A 27 -4.69 5.07 15.62
CA LEU A 27 -4.21 3.72 15.92
C LEU A 27 -4.69 3.26 17.31
N LYS A 28 -5.93 2.78 17.40
CA LYS A 28 -6.48 2.18 18.62
C LYS A 28 -5.85 0.81 18.92
N PRO A 29 -5.74 0.41 20.20
CA PRO A 29 -5.19 -0.88 20.60
C PRO A 29 -5.95 -2.08 20.01
N GLU A 30 -7.27 -1.95 19.82
CA GLU A 30 -8.14 -2.97 19.22
C GLU A 30 -7.67 -3.35 17.80
N TYR A 31 -7.32 -2.34 16.99
CA TYR A 31 -6.86 -2.57 15.62
C TYR A 31 -5.46 -3.16 15.57
N LEU A 32 -4.62 -2.85 16.56
CA LEU A 32 -3.27 -3.39 16.63
C LEU A 32 -3.29 -4.89 16.94
N VAL A 33 -4.17 -5.34 17.84
CA VAL A 33 -4.36 -6.76 18.13
C VAL A 33 -4.82 -7.53 16.89
N LEU A 34 -5.71 -6.94 16.07
CA LEU A 34 -6.23 -7.59 14.85
C LEU A 34 -5.13 -7.90 13.81
N PHE A 35 -4.02 -7.16 13.81
CA PHE A 35 -2.90 -7.34 12.87
C PHE A 35 -1.64 -7.93 13.54
N ASP A 36 -1.75 -8.41 14.78
CA ASP A 36 -0.63 -8.84 15.63
C ASP A 36 0.48 -7.78 15.71
N LEU A 37 0.09 -6.52 15.88
CA LEU A 37 0.98 -5.39 16.08
C LEU A 37 1.02 -4.99 17.55
N VAL A 38 2.21 -4.64 18.03
CA VAL A 38 2.42 -4.11 19.38
C VAL A 38 3.20 -2.81 19.23
N ILE A 39 2.78 -1.73 19.90
CA ILE A 39 3.51 -0.46 19.92
C ILE A 39 4.80 -0.66 20.72
N ASN A 40 5.85 -1.06 20.01
CA ASN A 40 7.20 -1.18 20.52
C ASN A 40 8.07 -0.08 19.88
N GLN A 41 9.29 0.12 20.37
CA GLN A 41 10.25 1.03 19.76
C GLN A 41 10.51 0.70 18.27
N LYS A 42 10.43 -0.59 17.91
CA LYS A 42 10.60 -1.03 16.52
C LYS A 42 9.42 -0.65 15.61
N THR A 43 8.18 -0.62 16.09
CA THR A 43 7.03 -0.12 15.30
C THR A 43 7.11 1.39 15.14
N LYS A 44 7.48 2.11 16.21
CA LYS A 44 7.70 3.57 16.13
C LYS A 44 8.78 3.92 15.10
N GLY A 45 9.92 3.23 15.12
CA GLY A 45 10.97 3.41 14.11
C GLY A 45 10.52 3.05 12.69
N SER A 46 9.64 2.06 12.54
CA SER A 46 9.06 1.72 11.23
C SER A 46 8.10 2.82 10.74
N LEU A 47 7.27 3.38 11.63
CA LEU A 47 6.37 4.50 11.31
C LEU A 47 7.17 5.74 10.90
N SER A 48 8.22 6.12 11.65
CA SER A 48 9.08 7.25 11.29
C SER A 48 9.77 7.06 9.94
N ALA A 49 10.21 5.83 9.62
CA ALA A 49 10.78 5.52 8.32
C ALA A 49 9.74 5.67 7.19
N MET A 50 8.52 5.15 7.39
CA MET A 50 7.43 5.26 6.40
C MET A 50 6.95 6.70 6.19
N LEU A 51 6.98 7.54 7.24
CA LEU A 51 6.74 8.98 7.14
C LEU A 51 7.81 9.66 6.28
N LYS A 52 9.08 9.32 6.51
CA LYS A 52 10.21 9.86 5.71
C LYS A 52 10.15 9.43 4.24
N GLU A 53 9.70 8.22 3.97
CA GLU A 53 9.53 7.69 2.61
C GLU A 53 8.28 8.25 1.89
N GLY A 54 7.39 8.94 2.62
CA GLY A 54 6.14 9.50 2.12
C GLY A 54 5.06 8.45 1.82
N LEU A 55 5.14 7.28 2.45
CA LEU A 55 4.15 6.21 2.31
C LEU A 55 2.91 6.46 3.17
N ILE A 56 3.10 7.17 4.28
CA ILE A 56 2.05 7.56 5.22
C ILE A 56 2.23 9.03 5.58
N GLU A 57 1.14 9.65 5.99
CA GLU A 57 1.12 10.99 6.57
C GLU A 57 0.62 10.93 8.00
N LYS A 58 1.16 11.79 8.85
CA LYS A 58 0.75 11.93 10.25
C LYS A 58 0.10 13.28 10.43
N ARG A 59 -1.00 13.30 11.18
CA ARG A 59 -1.64 14.50 11.70
C ARG A 59 -1.64 14.40 13.22
N ASP A 60 -1.01 15.38 13.85
CA ASP A 60 -1.05 15.53 15.30
C ASP A 60 -2.30 16.33 15.66
N GLU A 61 -3.15 15.80 16.52
CA GLU A 61 -4.26 16.57 17.09
C GLU A 61 -3.71 17.57 18.11
N GLU A 62 -4.04 18.86 17.96
CA GLU A 62 -3.45 19.98 18.71
C GLU A 62 -3.66 19.95 20.24
N ASN A 63 -4.44 19.01 20.79
CA ASN A 63 -4.81 18.99 22.22
C ASN A 63 -4.43 17.71 22.99
N GLY A 64 -3.65 16.79 22.42
CA GLY A 64 -3.27 15.54 23.09
C GLY A 64 -1.78 15.43 23.33
N SER A 65 -1.33 15.65 24.57
CA SER A 65 -0.06 15.11 25.04
C SER A 65 -0.14 13.57 25.01
N ASP A 66 0.90 12.96 24.43
CA ASP A 66 1.12 11.52 24.27
C ASP A 66 0.55 10.85 23.01
N ASP A 67 1.32 9.85 22.55
CA ASP A 67 1.23 9.05 21.31
C ASP A 67 -0.17 8.53 20.90
N GLU A 68 -1.20 8.70 21.73
CA GLU A 68 -2.56 8.20 21.52
C GLU A 68 -3.42 9.11 20.60
N GLY A 69 -3.06 10.40 20.49
CA GLY A 69 -3.78 11.38 19.64
C GLY A 69 -3.31 11.47 18.19
N SER A 70 -2.33 10.64 17.79
CA SER A 70 -1.75 10.72 16.45
C SER A 70 -2.61 10.01 15.42
N GLN A 71 -3.10 10.76 14.42
CA GLN A 71 -3.83 10.19 13.30
C GLN A 71 -2.91 9.94 12.11
N TYR A 72 -3.09 8.81 11.43
CA TYR A 72 -2.29 8.40 10.29
C TYR A 72 -3.16 8.22 9.04
N ARG A 73 -2.63 8.64 7.90
CA ARG A 73 -3.26 8.50 6.58
C ARG A 73 -2.32 7.74 5.64
N LEU A 74 -2.89 6.89 4.80
CA LEU A 74 -2.16 6.22 3.73
C LEU A 74 -2.09 7.13 2.49
N THR A 75 -0.92 7.28 1.87
CA THR A 75 -0.76 8.08 0.63
C THR A 75 -0.95 7.21 -0.61
N ASP A 76 -1.12 7.84 -1.78
CA ASP A 76 -1.15 7.12 -3.07
C ASP A 76 0.11 6.27 -3.28
N LYS A 77 1.27 6.81 -2.91
CA LYS A 77 2.55 6.11 -3.00
C LYS A 77 2.59 4.89 -2.08
N GLY A 78 2.07 5.03 -0.86
CA GLY A 78 1.90 3.92 0.08
C GLY A 78 0.99 2.82 -0.46
N PHE A 79 -0.11 3.21 -1.08
CA PHE A 79 -1.06 2.28 -1.71
C PHE A 79 -0.44 1.52 -2.88
N TYR A 80 0.27 2.19 -3.80
CA TYR A 80 0.93 1.49 -4.91
C TYR A 80 2.03 0.55 -4.43
N ARG A 81 2.71 0.87 -3.33
CA ARG A 81 3.66 -0.05 -2.70
C ARG A 81 2.96 -1.31 -2.20
N LEU A 82 1.80 -1.16 -1.56
CA LEU A 82 0.97 -2.29 -1.12
C LEU A 82 0.45 -3.13 -2.31
N CYS A 83 0.14 -2.49 -3.45
CA CYS A 83 -0.31 -3.18 -4.67
C CYS A 83 0.77 -4.06 -5.32
N LEU A 84 2.05 -3.83 -5.03
CA LEU A 84 3.12 -4.72 -5.49
C LEU A 84 3.06 -6.08 -4.76
N ASP A 85 2.71 -6.05 -3.48
CA ASP A 85 2.56 -7.26 -2.66
C ASP A 85 1.19 -7.91 -2.90
N PHE A 86 0.15 -7.09 -3.10
CA PHE A 86 -1.24 -7.53 -3.30
C PHE A 86 -1.84 -6.88 -4.56
N PRO A 87 -1.64 -7.48 -5.75
CA PRO A 87 -2.14 -6.93 -7.01
C PRO A 87 -3.66 -6.74 -7.04
N SER A 88 -4.40 -7.51 -6.24
CA SER A 88 -5.87 -7.43 -6.13
C SER A 88 -6.36 -6.08 -5.63
N PHE A 89 -5.62 -5.40 -4.74
CA PHE A 89 -6.04 -4.11 -4.20
C PHE A 89 -6.08 -3.01 -5.26
N ARG A 90 -5.32 -3.15 -6.33
CA ARG A 90 -5.34 -2.21 -7.45
C ARG A 90 -6.73 -2.08 -8.08
N TYR A 91 -7.48 -3.16 -8.15
CA TYR A 91 -8.80 -3.18 -8.79
C TYR A 91 -9.90 -2.54 -7.93
N LEU A 92 -9.64 -2.31 -6.63
CA LEU A 92 -10.58 -1.62 -5.74
C LEU A 92 -10.56 -0.10 -5.94
N LYS A 93 -9.40 0.46 -6.29
CA LYS A 93 -9.22 1.90 -6.46
C LYS A 93 -9.33 2.36 -7.91
N ASP A 94 -8.60 1.70 -8.79
CA ASP A 94 -8.65 2.04 -10.20
C ASP A 94 -9.82 1.26 -10.82
N GLU A 95 -10.66 1.91 -11.63
CA GLU A 95 -11.66 1.22 -12.46
C GLU A 95 -11.04 0.81 -13.80
N TRP A 96 -11.62 -0.19 -14.46
CA TRP A 96 -11.10 -0.67 -15.74
C TRP A 96 -11.47 0.28 -16.89
N ASP A 97 -10.48 0.72 -17.66
CA ASP A 97 -10.68 1.63 -18.80
C ASP A 97 -11.45 1.01 -19.99
N GLY A 98 -11.77 -0.29 -19.96
CA GLY A 98 -12.42 -1.00 -21.07
C GLY A 98 -11.52 -1.30 -22.28
N ILE A 99 -10.24 -0.89 -22.23
CA ILE A 99 -9.30 -1.00 -23.33
C ILE A 99 -8.30 -2.12 -23.07
N TRP A 100 -8.19 -3.05 -24.01
CA TRP A 100 -7.15 -4.07 -24.04
C TRP A 100 -5.87 -3.51 -24.65
N ARG A 101 -4.75 -3.65 -23.93
CA ARG A 101 -3.44 -3.21 -24.41
C ARG A 101 -2.56 -4.45 -24.59
N ILE A 102 -2.18 -4.72 -25.84
CA ILE A 102 -1.30 -5.85 -26.18
C ILE A 102 0.15 -5.36 -26.06
N ILE A 103 0.94 -6.00 -25.20
CA ILE A 103 2.36 -5.68 -25.03
C ILE A 103 3.16 -6.81 -25.68
N SER A 104 3.62 -6.59 -26.90
CA SER A 104 4.60 -7.47 -27.55
C SER A 104 6.00 -6.97 -27.24
N TYR A 105 6.81 -7.77 -26.58
CA TYR A 105 8.24 -7.52 -26.45
C TYR A 105 9.01 -8.69 -27.05
N GLU A 106 10.13 -8.39 -27.69
CA GLU A 106 11.02 -9.39 -28.26
C GLU A 106 12.14 -9.63 -27.24
N ILE A 107 12.15 -10.81 -26.59
CA ILE A 107 13.28 -11.20 -25.74
C ILE A 107 14.33 -11.84 -26.65
N PRO A 108 15.53 -11.25 -26.78
CA PRO A 108 16.61 -11.84 -27.56
C PRO A 108 17.29 -12.94 -26.72
N GLU A 109 16.63 -14.07 -26.53
CA GLU A 109 17.35 -15.30 -26.22
C GLU A 109 17.81 -15.92 -27.53
N LYS A 110 19.04 -16.46 -27.54
CA LYS A 110 19.75 -17.02 -28.71
C LYS A 110 19.02 -18.12 -29.50
N LYS A 111 17.74 -18.42 -29.22
CA LYS A 111 16.90 -19.37 -29.97
C LYS A 111 15.47 -18.86 -30.06
N ASN A 112 15.00 -18.79 -31.31
CA ASN A 112 13.68 -18.34 -31.76
C ASN A 112 12.51 -18.91 -30.94
N VAL A 113 11.96 -18.11 -30.01
CA VAL A 113 10.59 -18.28 -29.52
C VAL A 113 9.97 -16.89 -29.36
N THR A 114 9.00 -16.59 -30.21
CA THR A 114 8.18 -15.38 -30.09
C THR A 114 7.30 -15.53 -28.84
N CYS A 115 7.62 -14.80 -27.78
CA CYS A 115 6.75 -14.72 -26.60
C CYS A 115 5.76 -13.56 -26.80
N VAL A 116 4.53 -13.87 -27.20
CA VAL A 116 3.42 -12.92 -27.10
C VAL A 116 2.87 -13.02 -25.68
N ILE A 117 3.17 -12.03 -24.84
CA ILE A 117 2.51 -11.92 -23.55
C ILE A 117 1.28 -11.04 -23.73
N VAL A 118 0.10 -11.68 -23.74
CA VAL A 118 -1.16 -10.97 -23.53
C VAL A 118 -1.24 -10.63 -22.05
N CYS A 119 -0.68 -9.48 -21.68
CA CYS A 119 -0.83 -8.93 -20.34
C CYS A 119 -2.14 -8.17 -20.28
N ASP A 120 -3.12 -8.70 -19.53
CA ASP A 120 -4.23 -7.90 -19.02
C ASP A 120 -3.68 -6.94 -17.96
N ALA A 121 -3.06 -5.87 -18.44
CA ALA A 121 -2.38 -4.91 -17.59
C ALA A 121 -3.08 -3.57 -17.67
N LYS A 122 -3.77 -3.26 -16.58
CA LYS A 122 -4.34 -1.96 -16.25
C LYS A 122 -3.21 -0.94 -16.09
N TRP A 123 -2.72 -0.36 -17.19
CA TRP A 123 -1.71 0.69 -17.16
C TRP A 123 -2.39 2.06 -17.17
N ARG A 124 -2.29 2.80 -16.06
CA ARG A 124 -2.61 4.23 -16.03
C ARG A 124 -1.47 4.95 -16.76
N VAL A 125 -1.76 5.58 -17.89
CA VAL A 125 -0.83 6.50 -18.55
C VAL A 125 -0.88 7.78 -17.74
N GLY A 126 0.18 8.06 -16.96
CA GLY A 126 0.37 9.38 -16.37
C GLY A 126 0.56 10.39 -17.50
N VAL A 127 -0.36 11.35 -17.60
CA VAL A 127 -0.14 12.62 -18.31
C VAL A 127 0.43 13.60 -17.31
#